data_AF-A0A6A6IL32-F1
#
_entry.id   AF-A0A6A6IL32-F1
#
_cell.length_a   1.000
_cell.length_b   1.000
_cell.length_c   1.000
_cell.angle_alpha   90.00
_cell.angle_beta   90.00
_cell.angle_gamma   90.00
#
_symmetry.space_group_name_H-M   'P 1'
#
loop_
_entity.id
_entity.type
_entity.pdbx_description
1 polymer ?
#
loop_
_entity_poly.entity_id
_entity_poly.type
_entity_poly.pdbx_seq_one_letter_code
_entity_poly.pdbx_strand_id
1 'polypeptide(L)'
;MHLQFPSVPSTENFSNNMPHTMPSALHKHAAPPKPGRIFPFLHLPAELRIAIYEAALIAPCEVNASFHVRYSPIQGAALLRTCKQIYHEARAILYEKNTFRIDDFRPHLANQCGGGSQHATEWLTRIGAQNANLIRKVATEIRDLASIPCLLSFFTFLKEVCAVPAVEELSVWIDRANWGFSLENESEAELVTQLNAFASLKRLVIGGVIPSWWPEHLPGKIQNGSVKLEFAPAGSLMWVERLADKEENS
;
A
#
# COMPACT_ATOMS: atom_id res chain seq x y z
N MET A 1 16.38 -27.61 29.16
CA MET A 1 15.21 -26.82 29.62
C MET A 1 14.00 -27.27 28.82
N HIS A 2 13.05 -27.95 29.46
CA HIS A 2 11.81 -28.42 28.84
C HIS A 2 10.76 -27.32 28.98
N LEU A 3 10.26 -26.81 27.85
CA LEU A 3 9.17 -25.83 27.83
C LEU A 3 7.84 -26.57 27.79
N GLN A 4 7.10 -26.53 28.91
CA GLN A 4 5.71 -26.97 28.98
C GLN A 4 4.80 -25.85 28.47
N PHE A 5 3.94 -26.16 27.50
CA PHE A 5 2.88 -25.27 27.04
C PHE A 5 1.62 -25.45 27.91
N PRO A 6 0.92 -24.36 28.27
CA PRO A 6 -0.32 -24.44 29.02
C PRO A 6 -1.47 -24.97 28.16
N SER A 7 -2.26 -25.88 28.74
CA SER A 7 -3.45 -26.48 28.13
C SER A 7 -4.59 -25.47 27.98
N VAL A 8 -5.19 -25.44 26.79
CA VAL A 8 -6.34 -24.60 26.42
C VAL A 8 -7.60 -25.12 27.12
N PRO A 9 -8.41 -24.26 27.77
CA PRO A 9 -9.66 -24.68 28.40
C PRO A 9 -10.75 -24.94 27.35
N SER A 10 -11.46 -26.05 27.55
CA SER A 10 -12.57 -26.52 26.73
C SER A 10 -13.76 -25.56 26.79
N THR A 11 -14.25 -25.14 25.62
CA THR A 11 -15.42 -24.27 25.47
C THR A 11 -16.69 -25.00 25.86
N GLU A 12 -17.34 -24.56 26.93
CA GLU A 12 -18.63 -25.07 27.37
C GLU A 12 -19.77 -24.65 26.42
N ASN A 13 -20.62 -25.63 26.11
CA ASN A 13 -21.80 -25.51 25.26
C ASN A 13 -22.88 -24.63 25.91
N PHE A 14 -23.06 -23.40 25.43
CA PHE A 14 -24.25 -22.61 25.72
C PHE A 14 -25.41 -23.04 24.80
N SER A 15 -26.22 -23.97 25.30
CA SER A 15 -27.53 -24.30 24.75
C SER A 15 -28.54 -23.22 25.15
N ASN A 16 -28.79 -22.25 24.27
CA ASN A 16 -29.87 -21.28 24.42
C ASN A 16 -31.07 -21.67 23.53
N ASN A 17 -31.97 -22.45 24.12
CA ASN A 17 -33.34 -22.62 23.65
C ASN A 17 -34.18 -21.42 24.09
N MET A 18 -34.63 -20.59 23.14
CA MET A 18 -35.71 -19.61 23.36
C MET A 18 -36.70 -19.68 22.18
N PRO A 19 -37.99 -20.01 22.43
CA PRO A 19 -39.01 -19.98 21.39
C PRO A 19 -39.56 -18.56 21.23
N HIS A 20 -39.06 -17.84 20.24
CA HIS A 20 -39.64 -16.55 19.84
C HIS A 20 -40.79 -16.80 18.84
N THR A 21 -42.02 -16.84 19.34
CA THR A 21 -43.23 -16.76 18.51
C THR A 21 -43.42 -15.31 18.07
N MET A 22 -43.09 -15.02 16.81
CA MET A 22 -43.34 -13.72 16.19
C MET A 22 -44.82 -13.58 15.78
N PRO A 23 -45.47 -12.44 16.05
CA PRO A 23 -46.81 -12.17 15.54
C PRO A 23 -46.76 -12.01 14.02
N SER A 24 -47.53 -12.86 13.33
CA SER A 24 -47.68 -12.89 11.88
C SER A 24 -48.42 -11.63 11.42
N ALA A 25 -47.66 -10.56 11.17
CA ALA A 25 -48.18 -9.37 10.51
C ALA A 25 -48.51 -9.74 9.06
N LEU A 26 -49.80 -9.64 8.74
CA LEU A 26 -50.40 -9.83 7.44
C LEU A 26 -49.62 -9.04 6.37
N HIS A 27 -48.74 -9.74 5.66
CA HIS A 27 -48.00 -9.19 4.54
C HIS A 27 -49.01 -8.91 3.43
N LYS A 28 -49.39 -7.63 3.27
CA LYS A 28 -50.01 -7.15 2.04
C LYS A 28 -49.08 -7.55 0.90
N HIS A 29 -49.52 -8.48 0.05
CA HIS A 29 -48.82 -8.90 -1.15
C HIS A 29 -48.63 -7.69 -2.07
N ALA A 30 -47.51 -6.98 -1.89
CA ALA A 30 -47.00 -6.07 -2.89
C ALA A 30 -46.83 -6.88 -4.17
N ALA A 31 -47.37 -6.37 -5.28
CA ALA A 31 -47.20 -6.99 -6.59
C ALA A 31 -45.72 -7.32 -6.80
N PRO A 32 -45.38 -8.52 -7.33
CA PRO A 32 -44.00 -8.92 -7.53
C PRO A 32 -43.30 -7.82 -8.34
N PRO A 33 -42.15 -7.30 -7.88
CA PRO A 33 -41.42 -6.28 -8.63
C PRO A 33 -41.19 -6.84 -10.03
N LYS A 34 -41.62 -6.09 -11.06
CA LYS A 34 -41.32 -6.44 -12.45
C LYS A 34 -39.83 -6.74 -12.51
N PRO A 35 -39.38 -7.89 -13.06
CA PRO A 35 -37.98 -8.24 -13.09
C PRO A 35 -37.24 -7.08 -13.76
N GLY A 36 -36.56 -6.27 -12.94
CA GLY A 36 -35.77 -5.17 -13.43
C GLY A 36 -34.77 -5.77 -14.41
N ARG A 37 -34.65 -5.17 -15.59
CA ARG A 37 -33.60 -5.57 -16.53
C ARG A 37 -32.27 -5.36 -15.81
N ILE A 38 -31.70 -6.46 -15.29
CA ILE A 38 -30.35 -6.47 -14.75
C ILE A 38 -29.48 -6.06 -15.92
N PHE A 39 -28.83 -4.90 -15.81
CA PHE A 39 -27.86 -4.49 -16.80
C PHE A 39 -26.66 -5.46 -16.70
N PRO A 40 -26.46 -6.33 -17.69
CA PRO A 40 -25.42 -7.34 -17.61
C PRO A 40 -24.09 -6.68 -17.93
N PHE A 41 -23.35 -6.27 -16.89
CA PHE A 41 -22.07 -5.58 -17.02
C PHE A 41 -21.11 -6.27 -18.02
N LEU A 42 -21.10 -7.61 -18.05
CA LEU A 42 -20.25 -8.39 -18.96
C LEU A 42 -20.69 -8.39 -20.43
N HIS A 43 -21.89 -7.90 -20.76
CA HIS A 43 -22.31 -7.68 -22.16
C HIS A 43 -21.81 -6.35 -22.72
N LEU A 44 -21.21 -5.49 -21.90
CA LEU A 44 -20.49 -4.33 -22.40
C LEU A 44 -19.30 -4.78 -23.28
N PRO A 45 -18.97 -4.07 -24.36
CA PRO A 45 -17.66 -4.20 -25.01
C PRO A 45 -16.50 -4.02 -24.02
N ALA A 46 -15.36 -4.65 -24.31
CA ALA A 46 -14.22 -4.66 -23.40
C ALA A 46 -13.70 -3.24 -23.12
N GLU A 47 -13.76 -2.36 -24.10
CA GLU A 47 -13.35 -0.95 -24.03
C GLU A 47 -14.15 -0.18 -22.98
N LEU A 48 -15.47 -0.40 -22.95
CA LEU A 48 -16.34 0.23 -21.95
C LEU A 48 -16.11 -0.34 -20.55
N ARG A 49 -15.82 -1.64 -20.43
CA ARG A 49 -15.45 -2.23 -19.14
C ARG A 49 -14.12 -1.66 -18.62
N ILE A 50 -13.11 -1.52 -19.49
CA ILE A 50 -11.82 -0.90 -19.16
C ILE A 50 -12.03 0.54 -18.68
N ALA A 51 -12.80 1.35 -19.39
CA ALA A 51 -13.09 2.73 -18.97
C ALA A 51 -13.75 2.80 -17.58
N ILE A 52 -14.64 1.84 -17.27
CA ILE A 52 -15.25 1.73 -15.94
C ILE A 52 -14.21 1.30 -14.89
N TYR A 53 -13.34 0.34 -15.20
CA TYR A 53 -12.27 -0.07 -14.29
C TYR A 53 -11.30 1.08 -14.01
N GLU A 54 -10.89 1.85 -15.01
CA GLU A 54 -10.02 3.02 -14.84
C GLU A 54 -10.66 4.05 -13.92
N ALA A 55 -11.92 4.41 -14.17
CA ALA A 55 -12.66 5.35 -13.33
C ALA A 55 -12.85 4.86 -11.89
N ALA A 56 -12.97 3.54 -11.67
CA ALA A 56 -13.24 2.97 -10.35
C ALA A 56 -11.97 2.60 -9.55
N LEU A 57 -10.87 2.27 -10.23
CA LEU A 57 -9.67 1.67 -9.61
C LEU A 57 -8.47 2.60 -9.60
N ILE A 58 -8.44 3.67 -10.41
CA ILE A 58 -7.36 4.66 -10.36
C ILE A 58 -7.72 5.70 -9.30
N ALA A 59 -6.97 5.70 -8.21
CA ALA A 59 -7.08 6.69 -7.17
C ALA A 59 -6.48 8.03 -7.66
N PRO A 60 -7.09 9.18 -7.30
CA PRO A 60 -6.52 10.49 -7.60
C PRO A 60 -5.23 10.77 -6.82
N CYS A 61 -4.90 9.91 -5.86
CA CYS A 61 -3.84 10.08 -4.90
C CYS A 61 -3.20 8.73 -4.53
N GLU A 62 -2.15 8.76 -3.72
CA GLU A 62 -1.47 7.55 -3.29
C GLU A 62 -2.40 6.62 -2.48
N VAL A 63 -2.22 5.32 -2.70
CA VAL A 63 -2.98 4.25 -2.07
C VAL A 63 -2.15 3.72 -0.92
N ASN A 64 -2.61 3.91 0.31
CA ASN A 64 -1.90 3.38 1.46
C ASN A 64 -1.99 1.85 1.52
N ALA A 65 -0.85 1.18 1.40
CA ALA A 65 -0.69 -0.26 1.47
C ALA A 65 -0.43 -0.79 2.89
N SER A 66 0.00 0.07 3.82
CA SER A 66 0.39 -0.29 5.19
C SER A 66 -0.79 -0.39 6.16
N PHE A 67 -1.95 0.17 5.83
CA PHE A 67 -3.08 0.17 6.74
C PHE A 67 -3.91 -1.13 6.67
N HIS A 68 -4.07 -1.79 7.83
CA HIS A 68 -5.15 -2.76 8.11
C HIS A 68 -6.54 -2.10 8.21
N VAL A 69 -6.63 -0.80 7.95
CA VAL A 69 -7.83 -0.03 8.17
C VAL A 69 -8.92 -0.55 7.25
N ARG A 70 -10.12 -0.78 7.82
CA ARG A 70 -11.33 -1.24 7.13
C ARG A 70 -11.80 -0.31 5.99
N TYR A 71 -11.12 0.81 5.82
CA TYR A 71 -11.29 1.79 4.76
C TYR A 71 -10.15 1.62 3.76
N SER A 72 -10.30 0.65 2.84
CA SER A 72 -9.48 0.63 1.63
C SER A 72 -9.71 1.96 0.90
N PRO A 73 -8.68 2.79 0.66
CA PRO A 73 -8.86 4.08 0.00
C PRO A 73 -9.41 3.92 -1.43
N ILE A 74 -9.26 2.73 -2.02
CA ILE A 74 -9.82 2.39 -3.32
C ILE A 74 -11.20 1.76 -3.11
N GLN A 75 -12.24 2.60 -3.22
CA GLN A 75 -13.63 2.17 -3.14
C GLN A 75 -13.96 1.08 -4.18
N GLY A 76 -13.30 1.10 -5.34
CA GLY A 76 -13.50 0.13 -6.41
C GLY A 76 -12.83 -1.23 -6.22
N ALA A 77 -11.96 -1.43 -5.23
CA ALA A 77 -11.20 -2.70 -5.10
C ALA A 77 -12.10 -3.94 -4.88
N ALA A 78 -13.33 -3.74 -4.39
CA ALA A 78 -14.34 -4.79 -4.30
C ALA A 78 -14.71 -5.40 -5.67
N LEU A 79 -14.55 -4.65 -6.78
CA LEU A 79 -14.78 -5.14 -8.14
C LEU A 79 -13.93 -6.37 -8.46
N LEU A 80 -12.69 -6.43 -7.96
CA LEU A 80 -11.80 -7.57 -8.20
C LEU A 80 -12.32 -8.89 -7.60
N ARG A 81 -13.27 -8.84 -6.67
CA ARG A 81 -13.85 -10.01 -6.00
C ARG A 81 -15.16 -10.50 -6.64
N THR A 82 -15.61 -9.85 -7.72
CA THR A 82 -16.91 -10.17 -8.35
C THR A 82 -16.87 -11.46 -9.16
N CYS A 83 -15.99 -11.56 -10.16
CA CYS A 83 -15.79 -12.76 -10.96
C CYS A 83 -14.37 -12.82 -11.55
N LYS A 84 -13.97 -13.99 -12.06
CA LYS A 84 -12.63 -14.23 -12.62
C LYS A 84 -12.31 -13.32 -13.81
N GLN A 85 -13.27 -13.06 -14.69
CA GLN A 85 -13.07 -12.20 -15.86
C GLN A 85 -12.73 -10.77 -15.42
N ILE A 86 -13.54 -10.18 -14.54
CA ILE A 86 -13.28 -8.83 -14.00
C ILE A 86 -11.94 -8.78 -13.27
N TYR A 87 -11.61 -9.81 -12.49
CA TYR A 87 -10.32 -9.89 -11.81
C TYR A 87 -9.13 -9.82 -12.79
N HIS A 88 -9.17 -10.61 -13.88
CA HIS A 88 -8.09 -10.64 -14.86
C HIS A 88 -7.98 -9.35 -15.67
N GLU A 89 -9.10 -8.75 -16.07
CA GLU A 89 -9.12 -7.50 -16.83
C GLU A 89 -8.66 -6.31 -15.98
N ALA A 90 -9.09 -6.24 -14.72
CA ALA A 90 -9.00 -5.02 -13.93
C ALA A 90 -7.79 -4.96 -12.97
N ARG A 91 -7.17 -6.10 -12.61
CA ARG A 91 -6.03 -6.12 -11.67
C ARG A 91 -4.82 -5.31 -12.15
N ALA A 92 -4.54 -5.32 -13.46
CA ALA A 92 -3.43 -4.56 -14.03
C ALA A 92 -3.67 -3.05 -13.87
N ILE A 93 -4.89 -2.59 -14.09
CA ILE A 93 -5.27 -1.19 -13.90
C ILE A 93 -5.04 -0.77 -12.44
N LEU A 94 -5.48 -1.61 -11.48
CA LEU A 94 -5.28 -1.35 -10.06
C LEU A 94 -3.80 -1.22 -9.68
N TYR A 95 -2.97 -2.20 -10.02
CA TYR A 95 -1.60 -2.26 -9.50
C TYR A 95 -0.59 -1.47 -10.33
N GLU A 96 -0.83 -1.29 -11.63
CA GLU A 96 0.10 -0.62 -12.55
C GLU A 96 -0.08 0.91 -12.57
N LYS A 97 -1.33 1.40 -12.50
CA LYS A 97 -1.62 2.83 -12.69
C LYS A 97 -1.51 3.64 -11.40
N ASN A 98 -1.77 3.01 -10.25
CA ASN A 98 -1.73 3.65 -8.95
C ASN A 98 -0.32 3.73 -8.37
N THR A 99 -0.12 4.71 -7.48
CA THR A 99 1.05 4.80 -6.61
C THR A 99 0.69 4.22 -5.25
N PHE A 100 1.44 3.22 -4.79
CA PHE A 100 1.21 2.61 -3.48
C PHE A 100 2.14 3.22 -2.45
N ARG A 101 1.56 3.88 -1.46
CA ARG A 101 2.26 4.46 -0.31
C ARG A 101 2.47 3.38 0.74
N ILE A 102 3.69 3.28 1.21
CA ILE A 102 4.11 2.33 2.23
C ILE A 102 4.61 3.17 3.39
N ASP A 103 3.70 3.36 4.34
CA ASP A 103 3.98 4.09 5.56
C ASP A 103 4.41 3.15 6.68
N ASP A 104 4.91 3.77 7.73
CA ASP A 104 5.04 3.19 9.06
C ASP A 104 6.19 2.19 9.24
N PHE A 105 7.38 2.58 8.80
CA PHE A 105 8.61 1.93 9.24
C PHE A 105 8.99 2.27 10.69
N ARG A 106 8.04 2.64 11.58
CA ARG A 106 8.34 3.04 12.96
C ARG A 106 8.73 1.81 13.80
N PRO A 107 10.01 1.68 14.20
CA PRO A 107 10.44 0.53 14.99
C PRO A 107 9.98 0.63 16.45
N HIS A 108 9.72 1.84 16.96
CA HIS A 108 9.32 2.06 18.35
C HIS A 108 7.88 1.60 18.65
N LEU A 109 7.02 1.47 17.64
CA LEU A 109 5.69 0.84 17.78
C LEU A 109 5.73 -0.68 17.53
N ALA A 110 6.86 -1.22 17.06
CA ALA A 110 6.98 -2.66 16.79
C ALA A 110 6.77 -3.53 18.04
N ASN A 111 7.13 -3.00 19.21
CA ASN A 111 6.97 -3.70 20.48
C ASN A 111 5.50 -3.73 20.96
N GLN A 112 4.62 -2.89 20.42
CA GLN A 112 3.20 -2.84 20.80
C GLN A 112 2.26 -3.39 19.72
N CYS A 113 2.62 -3.31 18.44
CA CYS A 113 1.73 -3.69 17.32
C CYS A 113 2.32 -4.68 16.30
N GLY A 114 3.56 -5.17 16.47
CA GLY A 114 4.28 -5.88 15.42
C GLY A 114 4.83 -4.88 14.39
N GLY A 115 6.14 -4.90 14.15
CA GLY A 115 6.84 -3.82 13.43
C GLY A 115 6.27 -3.49 12.06
N GLY A 116 6.11 -2.22 11.72
CA GLY A 116 5.32 -1.82 10.56
C GLY A 116 5.91 -2.17 9.17
N SER A 117 7.15 -2.67 9.07
CA SER A 117 7.59 -3.37 7.84
C SER A 117 6.81 -4.67 7.59
N GLN A 118 6.24 -5.29 8.63
CA GLN A 118 5.40 -6.47 8.51
C GLN A 118 4.14 -6.15 7.70
N HIS A 119 3.52 -4.98 7.86
CA HIS A 119 2.30 -4.68 7.12
C HIS A 119 2.51 -4.57 5.61
N ALA A 120 3.61 -3.94 5.18
CA ALA A 120 3.96 -3.84 3.77
C ALA A 120 4.24 -5.22 3.15
N THR A 121 5.03 -6.05 3.85
CA THR A 121 5.39 -7.40 3.41
C THR A 121 4.18 -8.35 3.46
N GLU A 122 3.33 -8.26 4.48
CA GLU A 122 2.05 -8.97 4.59
C GLU A 122 1.09 -8.58 3.48
N TRP A 123 0.99 -7.29 3.16
CA TRP A 123 0.17 -6.81 2.05
C TRP A 123 0.63 -7.42 0.72
N LEU A 124 1.92 -7.33 0.41
CA LEU A 124 2.50 -7.93 -0.79
C LEU A 124 2.27 -9.45 -0.84
N THR A 125 2.43 -10.14 0.29
CA THR A 125 2.13 -11.57 0.42
C THR A 125 0.66 -11.85 0.13
N ARG A 126 -0.25 -11.02 0.67
CA ARG A 126 -1.70 -11.17 0.52
C ARG A 126 -2.20 -10.93 -0.90
N ILE A 127 -1.65 -9.95 -1.61
CA ILE A 127 -2.01 -9.71 -3.02
C ILE A 127 -1.40 -10.77 -3.94
N GLY A 128 -0.33 -11.44 -3.51
CA GLY A 128 0.37 -12.50 -4.23
C GLY A 128 1.33 -11.98 -5.31
N ALA A 129 2.33 -12.82 -5.64
CA ALA A 129 3.44 -12.46 -6.52
C ALA A 129 3.00 -11.94 -7.90
N GLN A 130 1.94 -12.52 -8.49
CA GLN A 130 1.43 -12.07 -9.80
C GLN A 130 0.95 -10.61 -9.79
N ASN A 131 0.33 -10.17 -8.69
CA ASN A 131 -0.16 -8.80 -8.55
C ASN A 131 0.97 -7.87 -8.10
N ALA A 132 1.85 -8.34 -7.21
CA ALA A 132 3.05 -7.60 -6.82
C ALA A 132 3.92 -7.24 -8.04
N ASN A 133 4.06 -8.16 -9.00
CA ASN A 133 4.74 -7.95 -10.29
C ASN A 133 4.12 -6.86 -11.17
N LEU A 134 2.90 -6.40 -10.90
CA LEU A 134 2.23 -5.33 -11.63
C LEU A 134 2.47 -3.96 -11.01
N ILE A 135 3.04 -3.89 -9.79
CA ILE A 135 3.34 -2.62 -9.13
C ILE A 135 4.43 -1.88 -9.91
N ARG A 136 4.16 -0.63 -10.29
CA ARG A 136 5.10 0.25 -11.01
C ARG A 136 5.55 1.45 -10.20
N LYS A 137 4.70 1.94 -9.30
CA LYS A 137 4.91 3.19 -8.57
C LYS A 137 4.79 2.95 -7.07
N VAL A 138 5.84 3.25 -6.33
CA VAL A 138 5.90 3.10 -4.87
C VAL A 138 6.26 4.45 -4.26
N ALA A 139 5.57 4.82 -3.19
CA ALA A 139 5.92 5.95 -2.35
C ALA A 139 6.24 5.46 -0.95
N THR A 140 7.26 6.03 -0.32
CA THR A 140 7.68 5.70 1.05
C THR A 140 8.12 6.96 1.77
N GLU A 141 7.91 6.98 3.07
CA GLU A 141 8.40 8.04 3.95
C GLU A 141 9.40 7.47 4.95
N ILE A 142 10.53 8.16 5.10
CA ILE A 142 11.54 7.91 6.13
C ILE A 142 11.43 9.04 7.15
N ARG A 143 10.89 8.73 8.33
CA ARG A 143 10.69 9.71 9.40
C ARG A 143 11.90 9.85 10.31
N ASP A 144 12.61 8.75 10.54
CA ASP A 144 13.80 8.68 11.38
C ASP A 144 14.83 7.68 10.82
N LEU A 145 16.07 7.75 11.29
CA LEU A 145 17.15 6.82 10.91
C LEU A 145 16.82 5.37 11.29
N ALA A 146 16.05 5.17 12.36
CA ALA A 146 15.67 3.84 12.82
C ALA A 146 14.70 3.13 11.84
N SER A 147 14.06 3.89 10.95
CA SER A 147 13.20 3.39 9.88
C SER A 147 13.97 2.82 8.69
N ILE A 148 15.26 3.17 8.52
CA ILE A 148 16.07 2.75 7.37
C ILE A 148 16.18 1.23 7.26
N PRO A 149 16.58 0.48 8.32
CA PRO A 149 16.68 -0.99 8.22
C PRO A 149 15.37 -1.67 7.79
N CYS A 150 14.24 -1.13 8.22
CA CYS A 150 12.92 -1.63 7.83
C CYS A 150 12.62 -1.36 6.35
N LEU A 151 13.00 -0.18 5.84
CA LEU A 151 12.92 0.15 4.41
C LEU A 151 13.85 -0.74 3.57
N LEU A 152 15.08 -0.99 4.02
CA LEU A 152 16.01 -1.90 3.34
C LEU A 152 15.42 -3.30 3.24
N SER A 153 14.87 -3.82 4.35
CA SER A 153 14.21 -5.13 4.39
C SER A 153 13.04 -5.20 3.40
N PHE A 154 12.27 -4.12 3.30
CA PHE A 154 11.19 -4.01 2.33
C PHE A 154 11.69 -4.01 0.88
N PHE A 155 12.76 -3.28 0.56
CA PHE A 155 13.35 -3.30 -0.77
C PHE A 155 13.92 -4.67 -1.16
N THR A 156 14.57 -5.36 -0.23
CA THR A 156 15.00 -6.75 -0.42
C THR A 156 13.80 -7.64 -0.74
N PHE A 157 12.73 -7.54 0.05
CA PHE A 157 11.52 -8.32 -0.16
C PHE A 157 10.86 -8.02 -1.52
N LEU A 158 10.76 -6.74 -1.91
CA LEU A 158 10.27 -6.36 -3.24
C LEU A 158 11.09 -7.01 -4.36
N LYS A 159 12.43 -7.08 -4.22
CA LYS A 159 13.29 -7.70 -5.21
C LYS A 159 13.03 -9.21 -5.32
N GLU A 160 12.85 -9.87 -4.17
CA GLU A 160 12.60 -11.31 -4.09
C GLU A 160 11.22 -11.69 -4.64
N VAL A 161 10.16 -11.00 -4.19
CA VAL A 161 8.79 -11.30 -4.60
C VAL A 161 8.52 -10.91 -6.04
N CYS A 162 9.11 -9.80 -6.50
CA CYS A 162 8.84 -9.30 -7.84
C CYS A 162 9.79 -9.84 -8.93
N ALA A 163 10.66 -10.81 -8.61
CA ALA A 163 11.58 -11.46 -9.56
C ALA A 163 12.37 -10.47 -10.45
N VAL A 164 12.96 -9.43 -9.84
CA VAL A 164 13.52 -8.19 -10.42
C VAL A 164 12.47 -7.07 -10.43
N PRO A 165 12.69 -5.96 -9.68
CA PRO A 165 11.63 -5.03 -9.40
C PRO A 165 11.17 -4.36 -10.69
N ALA A 166 9.91 -4.52 -11.06
CA ALA A 166 9.28 -3.76 -12.14
C ALA A 166 8.92 -2.33 -11.70
N VAL A 167 9.42 -1.88 -10.55
CA VAL A 167 9.19 -0.53 -10.02
C VAL A 167 9.89 0.48 -10.92
N GLU A 168 9.10 1.26 -11.63
CA GLU A 168 9.56 2.30 -12.55
C GLU A 168 9.64 3.66 -11.86
N GLU A 169 8.85 3.86 -10.80
CA GLU A 169 8.82 5.10 -10.03
C GLU A 169 8.91 4.82 -8.53
N LEU A 170 9.86 5.46 -7.86
CA LEU A 170 10.01 5.41 -6.42
C LEU A 170 10.02 6.83 -5.88
N SER A 171 9.14 7.12 -4.94
CA SER A 171 9.11 8.39 -4.21
C SER A 171 9.57 8.15 -2.77
N VAL A 172 10.60 8.86 -2.33
CA VAL A 172 11.15 8.77 -0.98
C VAL A 172 11.04 10.14 -0.32
N TRP A 173 10.28 10.23 0.78
CA TRP A 173 10.15 11.46 1.55
C TRP A 173 10.94 11.37 2.85
N ILE A 174 11.82 12.34 3.14
CA ILE A 174 12.62 12.37 4.37
C ILE A 174 12.09 13.46 5.30
N ASP A 175 11.63 13.08 6.49
CA ASP A 175 11.22 14.04 7.51
C ASP A 175 12.40 14.60 8.32
N ARG A 176 12.41 15.92 8.58
CA ARG A 176 13.59 16.62 9.12
C ARG A 176 13.78 16.49 10.62
N ALA A 177 12.76 16.08 11.37
CA ALA A 177 12.63 16.52 12.76
C ALA A 177 13.86 16.26 13.65
N ASN A 178 14.70 15.23 13.40
CA ASN A 178 15.88 14.93 14.23
C ASN A 178 17.09 14.31 13.50
N TRP A 179 17.32 14.59 12.22
CA TRP A 179 18.39 13.90 11.48
C TRP A 179 19.74 14.63 11.55
N GLY A 180 20.69 14.07 12.30
CA GLY A 180 22.11 14.36 12.15
C GLY A 180 22.71 13.39 11.12
N PHE A 181 22.66 13.74 9.84
CA PHE A 181 23.22 12.90 8.78
C PHE A 181 24.75 12.87 8.86
N SER A 182 25.33 11.68 8.82
CA SER A 182 26.77 11.45 8.62
C SER A 182 26.96 10.25 7.71
N LEU A 183 27.79 10.40 6.67
CA LEU A 183 28.21 9.32 5.77
C LEU A 183 28.86 8.13 6.50
N GLU A 184 29.25 8.32 7.76
CA GLU A 184 29.75 7.26 8.63
C GLU A 184 28.65 6.26 9.05
N ASN A 185 27.38 6.55 8.77
CA ASN A 185 26.28 5.65 9.06
C ASN A 185 26.11 4.59 7.94
N GLU A 186 26.55 3.36 8.22
CA GLU A 186 26.45 2.21 7.32
C GLU A 186 25.05 2.01 6.72
N SER A 187 23.99 2.33 7.48
CA SER A 187 22.60 2.17 7.01
C SER A 187 22.25 3.13 5.86
N GLU A 188 22.81 4.34 5.87
CA GLU A 188 22.57 5.34 4.83
C GLU A 188 23.28 4.96 3.52
N ALA A 189 24.53 4.47 3.62
CA ALA A 189 25.28 3.95 2.49
C ALA A 189 24.59 2.70 1.87
N GLU A 190 24.07 1.82 2.73
CA GLU A 190 23.30 0.66 2.27
C GLU A 190 22.00 1.06 1.59
N LEU A 191 21.29 2.10 2.07
CA LEU A 191 20.10 2.62 1.39
C LEU A 191 20.40 3.10 -0.03
N VAL A 192 21.47 3.88 -0.19
CA VAL A 192 21.94 4.31 -1.52
C VAL A 192 22.26 3.10 -2.40
N THR A 193 22.94 2.10 -1.85
CA THR A 193 23.26 0.84 -2.56
C THR A 193 22.00 0.09 -3.00
N GLN A 194 21.00 -0.02 -2.13
CA GLN A 194 19.73 -0.67 -2.45
C GLN A 194 18.95 0.07 -3.53
N LEU A 195 18.92 1.41 -3.48
CA LEU A 195 18.32 2.26 -4.52
C LEU A 195 19.01 2.06 -5.88
N ASN A 196 20.35 1.93 -5.89
CA ASN A 196 21.13 1.66 -7.10
C ASN A 196 20.82 0.31 -7.76
N ALA A 197 20.36 -0.67 -6.98
CA ALA A 197 20.04 -2.00 -7.49
C ALA A 197 18.67 -2.09 -8.21
N PHE A 198 17.86 -1.01 -8.24
CA PHE A 198 16.63 -0.96 -9.04
C PHE A 198 16.94 -0.62 -10.51
N ALA A 199 17.31 -1.62 -11.31
CA ALA A 199 17.73 -1.44 -12.70
C ALA A 199 16.65 -0.86 -13.65
N SER A 200 15.38 -1.03 -13.31
CA SER A 200 14.18 -0.61 -14.07
C SER A 200 13.66 0.78 -13.69
N LEU A 201 14.22 1.39 -12.64
CA LEU A 201 13.74 2.67 -12.12
C LEU A 201 13.94 3.75 -13.19
N LYS A 202 12.85 4.44 -13.56
CA LYS A 202 12.80 5.54 -14.54
C LYS A 202 12.62 6.90 -13.86
N ARG A 203 12.08 6.93 -12.64
CA ARG A 203 11.84 8.15 -11.89
C ARG A 203 12.11 7.90 -10.40
N LEU A 204 12.96 8.72 -9.81
CA LEU A 204 13.21 8.74 -8.38
C LEU A 204 12.81 10.13 -7.88
N VAL A 205 11.73 10.21 -7.11
CA VAL A 205 11.30 11.46 -6.49
C VAL A 205 11.86 11.46 -5.08
N ILE A 206 12.62 12.49 -4.72
CA ILE A 206 13.12 12.63 -3.37
C ILE A 206 12.59 13.94 -2.83
N GLY A 207 11.89 13.89 -1.71
CA GLY A 207 11.39 15.11 -1.10
C GLY A 207 11.67 15.17 0.40
N GLY A 208 11.33 16.31 1.00
CA GLY A 208 11.69 16.61 2.36
C GLY A 208 13.10 17.17 2.46
N VAL A 209 13.88 16.73 3.45
CA VAL A 209 15.20 17.31 3.71
C VAL A 209 16.29 16.39 3.25
N ILE A 210 16.98 16.86 2.24
CA ILE A 210 17.94 16.09 1.49
C ILE A 210 19.34 16.43 2.00
N PRO A 211 20.12 15.42 2.44
CA PRO A 211 21.51 15.64 2.81
C PRO A 211 22.28 16.21 1.64
N SER A 212 23.19 17.14 1.91
CA SER A 212 23.99 17.80 0.87
C SER A 212 24.87 16.82 0.07
N TRP A 213 25.25 15.69 0.67
CA TRP A 213 26.08 14.66 0.04
C TRP A 213 25.28 13.65 -0.79
N TRP A 214 23.96 13.59 -0.63
CA TRP A 214 23.14 12.56 -1.31
C TRP A 214 23.19 12.67 -2.84
N PRO A 215 23.11 13.88 -3.45
CA PRO A 215 23.22 14.03 -4.90
C PRO A 215 24.49 13.44 -5.52
N GLU A 216 25.60 13.41 -4.79
CA GLU A 216 26.89 12.88 -5.27
C GLU A 216 26.98 11.35 -5.22
N HIS A 217 26.08 10.69 -4.48
CA HIS A 217 26.08 9.23 -4.28
C HIS A 217 24.83 8.54 -4.84
N LEU A 218 23.77 9.31 -5.10
CA LEU A 218 22.63 8.86 -5.87
C LEU A 218 23.08 8.55 -7.31
N PRO A 219 22.43 7.57 -7.98
CA PRO A 219 22.97 6.94 -9.18
C PRO A 219 23.43 7.96 -10.25
N GLY A 220 24.61 7.76 -10.84
CA GLY A 220 25.08 8.58 -11.98
C GLY A 220 24.12 8.61 -13.19
N LYS A 221 23.18 7.65 -13.27
CA LYS A 221 22.06 7.64 -14.24
C LYS A 221 21.01 8.73 -14.01
N ILE A 222 20.90 9.22 -12.77
CA ILE A 222 20.04 10.35 -12.40
C ILE A 222 20.63 11.66 -12.91
N GLN A 223 21.96 11.79 -12.88
CA GLN A 223 22.66 12.97 -13.40
C GLN A 223 22.81 12.94 -14.93
N ASN A 224 22.83 11.75 -15.56
CA ASN A 224 23.01 11.54 -17.02
C ASN A 224 21.76 10.99 -17.75
N GLY A 225 20.55 11.42 -17.38
CA GLY A 225 19.42 11.48 -18.32
C GLY A 225 18.45 10.30 -18.44
N SER A 226 18.58 9.22 -17.65
CA SER A 226 17.60 8.11 -17.69
C SER A 226 16.64 8.07 -16.50
N VAL A 227 17.01 8.68 -15.38
CA VAL A 227 16.16 8.76 -14.19
C VAL A 227 15.91 10.21 -13.84
N LYS A 228 14.65 10.65 -13.90
CA LYS A 228 14.30 12.03 -13.55
C LYS A 228 14.26 12.14 -12.03
N LEU A 229 15.20 12.91 -11.45
CA LEU A 229 15.10 13.35 -10.07
C LEU A 229 14.13 14.52 -9.99
N GLU A 230 13.08 14.34 -9.21
CA GLU A 230 12.16 15.42 -8.90
C GLU A 230 12.07 15.60 -7.40
N PHE A 231 12.00 16.85 -6.97
CA PHE A 231 11.63 17.17 -5.61
C PHE A 231 10.10 17.26 -5.58
N ALA A 232 9.45 16.50 -4.69
CA ALA A 232 7.99 16.46 -4.67
C ALA A 232 7.45 17.89 -4.48
N PRO A 233 6.46 18.32 -5.27
CA PRO A 233 5.90 19.67 -5.17
C PRO A 233 5.29 19.87 -3.78
N ALA A 234 5.35 21.10 -3.27
CA ALA A 234 4.59 21.48 -2.09
C ALA A 234 3.10 21.13 -2.31
N GLY A 235 2.52 20.30 -1.44
CA GLY A 235 1.12 19.86 -1.56
C GLY A 235 0.87 18.42 -1.99
N SER A 236 1.86 17.52 -2.02
CA SER A 236 1.57 16.08 -2.05
C SER A 236 0.71 15.69 -0.83
N LEU A 237 -0.02 14.55 -0.85
CA LEU A 237 -0.88 14.13 0.27
C LEU A 237 -0.15 14.19 1.63
N MET A 238 1.14 13.83 1.63
CA MET A 238 2.05 13.95 2.77
C MET A 238 2.12 15.36 3.36
N TRP A 239 2.05 16.38 2.51
CA TRP A 239 2.09 17.79 2.88
C TRP A 239 0.74 18.28 3.41
N VAL A 240 -0.37 17.84 2.81
CA VAL A 240 -1.73 18.20 3.23
C VAL A 240 -2.10 17.57 4.57
N GLU A 241 -1.80 16.27 4.76
CA GLU A 241 -1.99 15.58 6.05
C GLU A 241 -1.16 16.26 7.16
N ARG A 242 0.08 16.66 6.87
CA ARG A 242 0.94 17.38 7.83
C ARG A 242 0.48 18.80 8.14
N LEU A 243 -0.15 19.50 7.21
CA LEU A 243 -0.72 20.82 7.49
C LEU A 243 -1.91 20.69 8.45
N ALA A 244 -2.77 19.70 8.23
CA ALA A 244 -3.88 19.41 9.13
C ALA A 244 -3.38 19.06 10.55
N ASP A 245 -2.37 18.19 10.67
CA ASP A 245 -1.79 17.81 11.97
C ASP A 245 -1.10 18.98 12.69
N LYS A 246 -0.58 19.97 11.96
CA LYS A 246 0.03 21.17 12.54
C LYS A 246 -1.00 22.21 12.98
N GLU A 247 -2.11 22.34 12.25
CA GLU A 247 -3.22 23.21 12.62
C GLU A 247 -3.97 22.69 13.85
N GLU A 248 -4.09 21.38 14.05
CA GLU A 248 -4.69 20.80 15.28
C GLU A 248 -3.81 20.95 16.53
N ASN A 249 -2.49 21.11 16.36
CA ASN A 249 -1.52 21.18 17.47
C ASN A 249 -1.00 22.60 17.77
N SER A 250 -1.55 23.64 17.11
CA SER A 250 -1.20 25.06 17.32
C SER A 250 -2.35 25.82 17.97
#